data_AF-A0A1G1JRS1-F1
#
_entry.id   AF-A0A1G1JRS1-F1
#
_cell.length_a   1.000
_cell.length_b   1.000
_cell.length_c   1.000
_cell.angle_alpha   90.00
_cell.angle_beta   90.00
_cell.angle_gamma   90.00
#
_symmetry.space_group_name_H-M   'P 1'
#
loop_
_entity.id
_entity.type
_entity.pdbx_description
1 polymer ?
#
loop_
_entity_poly.entity_id
_entity_poly.type
_entity_poly.pdbx_seq_one_letter_code
_entity_poly.pdbx_strand_id
1 'polypeptide(L)' 'MLYMPDKLINQLETYRLDHKITQEELADKLGVAFSTVNRWLNDKNKPSKIQIHQIKKLLDKAKTK' A
#
# COMPACT_ATOMS: atom_id res chain seq x y z
N MET A 1 20.82 -0.72 -7.65
CA MET A 1 19.71 -1.70 -7.50
C MET A 1 18.39 -0.92 -7.63
N LEU A 2 17.78 -0.93 -8.81
CA LEU A 2 16.64 -0.07 -9.15
C LEU A 2 15.39 -0.47 -8.35
N TYR A 3 14.83 0.49 -7.60
CA TYR A 3 13.50 0.37 -7.01
C TYR A 3 12.46 0.28 -8.14
N MET A 4 11.72 -0.83 -8.19
CA MET A 4 10.49 -0.92 -8.98
C MET A 4 9.30 -0.67 -8.04
N PRO A 5 8.78 0.57 -7.97
CA PRO A 5 7.65 0.93 -7.11
C PRO A 5 6.41 0.05 -7.36
N ASP A 6 6.27 -0.46 -8.58
CA ASP A 6 5.20 -1.38 -8.98
C ASP A 6 5.19 -2.66 -8.11
N LYS A 7 6.36 -3.16 -7.69
CA LYS A 7 6.43 -4.34 -6.82
C LYS A 7 5.82 -4.08 -5.44
N LEU A 8 6.07 -2.90 -4.86
CA LEU A 8 5.55 -2.55 -3.53
C LEU A 8 4.04 -2.35 -3.58
N ILE A 9 3.54 -1.69 -4.64
CA ILE A 9 2.11 -1.49 -4.84
C ILE A 9 1.40 -2.80 -5.09
N ASN A 10 1.98 -3.72 -5.87
CA ASN A 10 1.42 -5.05 -6.06
C ASN A 10 1.34 -5.83 -4.74
N GLN A 11 2.38 -5.76 -3.89
CA GLN A 11 2.34 -6.38 -2.56
C GLN A 11 1.27 -5.77 -1.66
N LEU A 12 1.05 -4.45 -1.77
CA LEU A 12 0.00 -3.75 -1.05
C LEU A 12 -1.39 -4.20 -1.51
N GLU A 13 -1.60 -4.38 -2.81
CA GLU A 13 -2.86 -4.88 -3.36
C GLU A 13 -3.12 -6.34 -2.98
N THR A 14 -2.10 -7.20 -3.04
CA THR A 14 -2.20 -8.57 -2.53
C THR A 14 -2.58 -8.60 -1.06
N TYR A 15 -1.93 -7.79 -0.23
CA TYR A 15 -2.29 -7.65 1.18
C TYR A 15 -3.77 -7.28 1.37
N ARG A 16 -4.26 -6.30 0.58
CA ARG A 16 -5.66 -5.85 0.62
C ARG A 16 -6.64 -6.99 0.33
N LEU A 17 -6.35 -7.75 -0.73
CA LEU A 17 -7.18 -8.88 -1.18
C LEU A 17 -7.15 -10.04 -0.18
N ASP A 18 -5.96 -10.41 0.31
CA ASP A 18 -5.79 -11.51 1.28
C ASP A 18 -6.52 -11.23 2.60
N HIS A 19 -6.52 -9.96 3.02
CA HIS A 19 -7.21 -9.52 4.24
C HIS A 19 -8.67 -9.15 4.00
N LYS A 20 -9.16 -9.23 2.75
CA LYS A 20 -10.54 -8.91 2.34
C LYS A 20 -11.01 -7.52 2.78
N ILE A 21 -10.10 -6.55 2.75
CA ILE A 21 -10.41 -5.16 3.11
C ILE A 21 -10.67 -4.29 1.88
N THR A 22 -11.46 -3.24 2.05
CA THR A 22 -11.70 -2.24 1.02
C THR A 22 -10.47 -1.33 0.85
N GLN A 23 -10.44 -0.55 -0.24
CA GLN A 23 -9.40 0.47 -0.41
C GLN A 23 -9.52 1.60 0.62
N GLU A 24 -10.72 1.85 1.14
CA GLU A 24 -10.98 2.84 2.20
C GLU A 24 -10.41 2.35 3.54
N GLU A 25 -10.70 1.11 3.93
CA GLU A 25 -10.13 0.50 5.13
C GLU A 25 -8.59 0.39 5.05
N LEU A 26 -8.05 0.15 3.85
CA LEU A 26 -6.61 0.19 3.63
C LEU A 26 -6.03 1.60 3.81
N ALA A 27 -6.75 2.62 3.35
CA ALA A 27 -6.35 4.02 3.51
C ALA A 27 -6.33 4.42 4.99
N ASP A 28 -7.34 4.01 5.75
CA ASP A 28 -7.41 4.21 7.20
C ASP A 28 -6.23 3.54 7.93
N LYS A 29 -5.89 2.30 7.56
CA LYS A 29 -4.71 1.60 8.11
C LYS A 29 -3.39 2.31 7.82
N LEU A 30 -3.29 3.00 6.68
CA LEU A 30 -2.11 3.74 6.26
C LEU A 30 -2.12 5.21 6.73
N GLY A 31 -3.24 5.70 7.26
CA GLY A 31 -3.40 7.09 7.68
C GLY A 31 -3.35 8.07 6.51
N VAL A 32 -3.89 7.68 5.35
CA VAL A 32 -3.97 8.52 4.15
C VAL A 32 -5.41 8.59 3.64
N ALA A 33 -5.73 9.56 2.79
CA ALA A 33 -7.05 9.63 2.19
C ALA A 33 -7.27 8.48 1.18
N PHE A 34 -8.53 8.00 1.05
CA PHE A 34 -8.94 7.01 0.05
C PHE A 34 -8.42 7.34 -1.35
N SER A 35 -8.55 8.61 -1.78
CA SER A 35 -8.09 9.08 -3.09
C SER A 35 -6.59 8.84 -3.33
N THR A 36 -5.79 8.78 -2.26
CA THR A 36 -4.36 8.51 -2.32
C THR A 36 -4.12 7.02 -2.65
N VAL A 37 -4.80 6.12 -1.95
CA VAL A 37 -4.73 4.67 -2.21
C VAL A 37 -5.28 4.34 -3.60
N ASN A 38 -6.42 4.92 -3.97
CA ASN A 38 -7.00 4.76 -5.31
C ASN A 38 -6.00 5.15 -6.41
N ARG A 39 -5.29 6.27 -6.25
CA ARG A 39 -4.28 6.73 -7.22
C ARG A 39 -3.07 5.81 -7.33
N TRP A 40 -2.68 5.13 -6.26
CA TRP A 40 -1.58 4.18 -6.29
C TRP A 40 -1.97 2.89 -7.00
N LEU A 41 -3.17 2.38 -6.72
CA LEU A 41 -3.65 1.10 -7.24
C LEU A 41 -4.16 1.20 -8.68
N ASN A 42 -4.76 2.33 -9.06
CA ASN A 42 -5.42 2.51 -10.35
C ASN A 42 -4.68 3.47 -11.30
N ASP A 43 -4.18 4.60 -10.81
CA ASP A 43 -3.72 5.73 -11.67
C ASP A 43 -2.19 5.90 -11.77
N LYS A 44 -1.42 4.86 -11.40
CA LYS A 44 0.06 4.80 -11.49
C LYS A 44 0.83 5.92 -10.78
N ASN A 45 0.19 6.68 -9.89
CA ASN A 45 0.90 7.64 -9.05
C ASN A 45 1.74 6.89 -8.03
N LYS A 46 2.98 7.33 -7.83
CA LYS A 46 3.90 6.66 -6.91
C LYS A 46 3.77 7.26 -5.51
N PRO A 47 3.75 6.43 -4.45
CA PRO A 47 3.81 6.92 -3.08
C PRO A 47 5.11 7.70 -2.84
N SER A 48 5.03 8.75 -2.02
CA SER A 48 6.20 9.46 -1.52
C SER A 48 7.05 8.57 -0.61
N LYS A 49 8.28 9.02 -0.27
CA LYS A 49 9.20 8.25 0.60
C LYS A 49 8.58 7.89 1.96
N ILE A 50 7.80 8.80 2.56
CA ILE A 50 7.12 8.56 3.84
C ILE A 50 6.03 7.50 3.68
N GLN A 51 5.25 7.57 2.61
CA GLN A 51 4.19 6.60 2.31
C GLN A 51 4.77 5.22 2.00
N ILE A 52 5.88 5.15 1.26
CA ILE A 52 6.63 3.90 1.05
C ILE A 52 7.03 3.27 2.39
N HIS A 53 7.52 4.08 3.33
CA HIS A 53 7.90 3.59 4.67
C HIS A 53 6.68 3.05 5.44
N GLN A 54 5.54 3.75 5.41
CA GLN A 54 4.30 3.30 6.04
C GLN A 54 3.79 1.98 5.44
N ILE A 55 3.78 1.87 4.10
CA ILE A 55 3.39 0.66 3.39
C ILE A 55 4.27 -0.52 3.80
N LYS A 56 5.60 -0.34 3.82
CA LYS A 56 6.52 -1.40 4.25
C LYS A 56 6.28 -1.83 5.69
N LYS A 57 6.11 -0.87 6.60
CA LYS A 57 5.82 -1.14 8.01
C LYS A 57 4.51 -1.93 8.17
N LEU A 58 3.48 -1.63 7.38
CA LEU A 58 2.23 -2.40 7.37
C LEU A 58 2.47 -3.84 6.89
N LEU A 59 3.16 -4.01 5.76
CA LEU A 59 3.44 -5.32 5.17
C LEU A 59 4.34 -6.20 6.05
N ASP A 60 5.33 -5.62 6.74
CA ASP A 60 6.23 -6.39 7.61
C ASP A 60 5.54 -6.84 8.91
N LYS A 61 4.59 -6.04 9.43
CA LYS A 61 3.69 -6.46 10.52
C LYS A 61 2.78 -7.62 10.11
N ALA A 62 2.40 -7.71 8.84
CA ALA A 62 1.55 -8.78 8.34
C ALA A 62 2.30 -10.12 8.20
N LYS A 63 3.61 -10.10 7.95
CA LYS A 63 4.44 -11.32 7.81
C LYS A 63 4.87 -11.94 9.14
N THR A 64 4.83 -11.16 10.21
CA THR A 64 5.29 -11.58 11.55
C THR A 64 4.20 -12.24 12.38
N LYS A 65 3.05 -12.52 11.75
CA LYS A 65 1.87 -13.13 12.35
C LYS A 65 1.50 -14.38 11.57
#